data_AF-A0A2M8EBS3-F1
#
_entry.id   AF-A0A2M8EBS3-F1
#
_cell.length_a   1.000
_cell.length_b   1.000
_cell.length_c   1.000
_cell.angle_alpha   90.00
_cell.angle_beta   90.00
_cell.angle_gamma   90.00
#
_symmetry.space_group_name_H-M   'P 1'
#
loop_
_entity.id
_entity.type
_entity.pdbx_description
1 polymer ?
#
loop_
_entity_poly.entity_id
_entity_poly.type
_entity_poly.pdbx_seq_one_letter_code
_entity_poly.pdbx_strand_id
1 'polypeptide(L)'
;MPFVLDNSVVTGWYLGDQASAYTEAIAVRLQEDKALVPALWQMELANLLKTACTKGKLQLAQARQILDVLAQLPIEVDGGPAPNQRQLFELAMRYGLSS
;
A
#
# COMPACT_ATOMS: atom_id res chain seq x y z
N MET A 1 -10.68 9.25 -10.89
CA MET A 1 -9.35 9.26 -11.55
C MET A 1 -8.40 8.33 -10.80
N PRO A 2 -7.55 7.54 -11.49
CA PRO A 2 -6.58 6.66 -10.84
C PRO A 2 -5.66 7.43 -9.90
N PHE A 3 -5.24 6.79 -8.81
CA PHE A 3 -4.31 7.36 -7.83
C PHE A 3 -3.26 6.35 -7.42
N VAL A 4 -2.13 6.83 -6.91
CA VAL A 4 -1.09 5.98 -6.35
C VAL A 4 -1.43 5.65 -4.90
N LEU A 5 -1.44 4.37 -4.56
CA LEU A 5 -1.76 3.90 -3.22
C LEU A 5 -0.49 3.54 -2.45
N ASP A 6 -0.32 4.16 -1.28
CA ASP A 6 0.78 3.84 -0.38
C ASP A 6 0.40 2.70 0.57
N ASN A 7 1.39 1.94 1.02
CA ASN A 7 1.16 0.79 1.88
C ASN A 7 0.70 1.18 3.29
N SER A 8 1.15 2.33 3.80
CA SER A 8 0.68 2.88 5.08
C SER A 8 -0.84 3.13 5.08
N VAL A 9 -1.42 3.49 3.93
CA VAL A 9 -2.87 3.69 3.82
C VAL A 9 -3.61 2.36 3.96
N VAL A 10 -3.13 1.33 3.27
CA VAL A 10 -3.70 -0.01 3.33
C VAL A 10 -3.60 -0.62 4.71
N THR A 11 -2.52 -0.32 5.45
CA THR A 11 -2.40 -0.79 6.84
C THR A 11 -3.50 -0.24 7.73
N GLY A 12 -3.94 1.00 7.52
CA GLY A 12 -5.04 1.59 8.27
C GLY A 12 -6.40 0.94 8.04
N TRP A 13 -6.57 0.14 6.98
CA TRP A 13 -7.82 -0.61 6.74
C TRP A 13 -7.94 -1.88 7.59
N TYR A 14 -6.82 -2.46 8.00
CA TYR A 14 -6.79 -3.77 8.66
C TYR A 14 -6.16 -3.75 10.05
N LEU A 15 -5.32 -2.76 10.34
CA LEU A 15 -4.71 -2.53 11.64
C LEU A 15 -5.36 -1.30 12.26
N GLY A 16 -6.28 -1.53 13.19
CA GLY A 16 -7.14 -0.48 13.75
C GLY A 16 -6.37 0.63 14.50
N ASP A 17 -5.13 0.38 14.91
CA ASP A 17 -4.25 1.40 15.50
C ASP A 17 -3.75 2.43 14.47
N GLN A 18 -3.90 2.16 13.17
CA GLN A 18 -3.48 3.03 12.07
C GLN A 18 -4.65 3.58 11.24
N ALA A 19 -5.89 3.31 11.65
CA ALA A 19 -7.08 3.84 11.00
C ALA A 19 -7.19 5.36 11.23
N SER A 20 -7.48 6.09 10.16
CA SER A 20 -7.75 7.53 10.20
C SER A 20 -8.84 7.92 9.19
N ALA A 21 -9.39 9.12 9.32
CA ALA A 21 -10.33 9.66 8.34
C ALA A 21 -9.76 9.68 6.91
N TYR A 22 -8.44 9.85 6.78
CA TYR A 22 -7.76 9.76 5.49
C TYR A 22 -7.79 8.35 4.91
N THR A 23 -7.42 7.33 5.70
CA THR A 23 -7.39 5.95 5.20
C THR A 23 -8.80 5.47 4.84
N GLU A 24 -9.81 5.87 5.61
CA GLU A 24 -11.21 5.56 5.31
C GLU A 24 -11.69 6.25 4.03
N ALA A 25 -11.36 7.54 3.82
CA ALA A 25 -11.70 8.24 2.59
C ALA A 25 -11.06 7.60 1.34
N ILE A 26 -9.83 7.09 1.45
CA ILE A 26 -9.20 6.36 0.34
C ILE A 26 -9.89 5.00 0.09
N ALA A 27 -10.34 4.30 1.14
CA ALA A 27 -11.12 3.07 0.97
C ALA A 27 -12.44 3.33 0.22
N VAL A 28 -13.15 4.42 0.56
CA VAL A 28 -14.37 4.84 -0.15
C VAL A 28 -14.06 5.19 -1.60
N ARG A 29 -12.99 5.96 -1.84
CA ARG A 29 -12.58 6.33 -3.20
C ARG A 29 -12.26 5.11 -4.06
N LEU A 30 -11.62 4.08 -3.50
CA LEU A 30 -11.28 2.85 -4.22
C LEU A 30 -12.52 2.05 -4.67
N GLN A 31 -13.71 2.33 -4.15
CA GLN A 31 -14.95 1.71 -4.63
C GLN A 31 -15.36 2.22 -6.01
N GLU A 32 -15.01 3.46 -6.35
CA GLU A 32 -15.39 4.12 -7.60
C GLU A 32 -14.20 4.29 -8.57
N ASP A 33 -12.98 4.22 -8.05
CA ASP A 33 -11.73 4.43 -8.79
C ASP A 33 -10.80 3.20 -8.77
N LYS A 34 -9.71 3.28 -9.54
CA LYS A 34 -8.60 2.33 -9.50
C LYS A 34 -7.39 2.90 -8.75
N ALA A 35 -6.64 2.03 -8.09
CA ALA A 35 -5.34 2.36 -7.52
C ALA A 35 -4.21 1.76 -8.35
N LEU A 36 -3.10 2.49 -8.43
CA LEU A 36 -1.82 2.01 -8.93
C LEU A 36 -0.83 1.88 -7.77
N VAL A 37 -0.04 0.82 -7.76
CA VAL A 37 1.02 0.62 -6.76
C VAL A 37 2.35 0.31 -7.44
N PRO A 38 3.49 0.82 -6.92
CA PRO A 38 4.79 0.41 -7.43
C PRO A 38 5.03 -1.08 -7.10
N ALA A 39 5.87 -1.77 -7.87
CA ALA A 39 6.23 -3.16 -7.60
C ALA A 39 6.76 -3.39 -6.16
N LEU A 40 7.44 -2.38 -5.59
CA LEU A 40 7.94 -2.41 -4.20
C LEU A 40 6.82 -2.60 -3.16
N TRP A 41 5.62 -2.12 -3.44
CA TRP A 41 4.48 -2.16 -2.52
C TRP A 41 4.14 -3.59 -2.06
N GLN A 42 4.20 -4.57 -2.97
CA GLN A 42 3.93 -5.98 -2.63
C GLN A 42 4.94 -6.52 -1.62
N MET A 43 6.22 -6.15 -1.77
CA MET A 43 7.29 -6.57 -0.89
C MET A 43 7.12 -5.96 0.51
N GLU A 44 6.77 -4.69 0.56
CA GLU A 44 6.48 -3.99 1.80
C GLU A 44 5.27 -4.60 2.51
N LEU A 45 4.20 -4.92 1.78
CA LEU A 45 2.96 -5.48 2.35
C LEU A 45 3.25 -6.86 2.95
N ALA A 46 3.92 -7.73 2.19
CA ALA A 46 4.30 -9.05 2.66
C ALA A 46 5.19 -8.98 3.91
N ASN A 47 6.19 -8.08 3.91
CA ASN A 47 7.06 -7.89 5.06
C ASN A 47 6.32 -7.33 6.28
N LEU A 48 5.37 -6.42 6.07
CA LEU A 48 4.55 -5.85 7.12
C LEU A 48 3.67 -6.91 7.78
N LEU A 49 2.92 -7.68 6.98
CA LEU A 49 2.06 -8.76 7.49
C LEU A 49 2.88 -9.82 8.22
N LYS A 50 4.02 -10.24 7.63
CA LYS A 50 4.97 -11.14 8.29
C LYS A 50 5.42 -10.59 9.63
N THR A 51 5.79 -9.31 9.68
CA THR A 51 6.28 -8.66 10.90
C THR A 51 5.19 -8.59 11.96
N ALA A 52 3.97 -8.19 11.60
CA ALA A 52 2.83 -8.17 12.49
C ALA A 52 2.50 -9.56 13.05
N CYS A 53 2.56 -10.60 12.22
CA CYS A 53 2.38 -11.99 12.64
C CYS A 53 3.47 -12.43 13.63
N THR A 54 4.75 -12.20 13.29
CA THR A 54 5.86 -12.60 14.17
C THR A 54 5.90 -11.85 15.50
N LYS A 55 5.32 -10.65 15.56
CA LYS A 55 5.18 -9.86 16.79
C LYS A 55 3.89 -10.17 17.58
N GLY A 56 3.09 -11.14 17.14
CA GLY A 56 1.83 -11.51 17.80
C GLY A 56 0.73 -10.45 17.68
N LYS A 57 0.89 -9.44 16.83
CA LYS A 57 -0.10 -8.38 16.62
C LYS A 57 -1.21 -8.77 15.64
N LEU A 58 -0.97 -9.80 14.82
CA LEU A 58 -1.88 -10.25 13.78
C LEU A 58 -1.83 -11.79 13.72
N GLN A 59 -2.99 -12.45 13.63
CA GLN A 59 -3.01 -13.90 13.44
C GLN A 59 -2.69 -14.26 11.98
N LEU A 60 -2.03 -15.40 11.76
CA LEU A 60 -1.68 -15.86 10.41
C LEU A 60 -2.91 -16.06 9.50
N ALA A 61 -4.01 -16.58 10.06
CA ALA A 61 -5.26 -16.74 9.32
C ALA A 61 -5.83 -15.39 8.87
N GLN A 62 -5.81 -14.39 9.76
CA GLN A 62 -6.25 -13.03 9.45
C GLN A 62 -5.36 -12.37 8.39
N ALA A 63 -4.03 -12.56 8.46
CA ALA A 63 -3.12 -12.05 7.44
C ALA A 63 -3.41 -12.63 6.04
N ARG A 64 -3.77 -13.92 5.96
CA ARG A 64 -4.19 -14.54 4.69
C ARG A 64 -5.50 -13.96 4.18
N GLN A 65 -6.49 -13.80 5.06
CA GLN A 65 -7.77 -13.16 4.69
C GLN A 65 -7.57 -11.72 4.17
N ILE A 66 -6.66 -10.95 4.78
CA ILE A 66 -6.31 -9.60 4.30
C ILE A 66 -5.79 -9.67 2.86
N LEU A 67 -4.86 -10.58 2.58
CA LEU A 67 -4.31 -10.76 1.23
C LEU A 67 -5.39 -11.18 0.23
N ASP A 68 -6.29 -12.07 0.62
CA ASP A 68 -7.39 -12.54 -0.23
C ASP A 68 -8.37 -11.40 -0.57
N VAL A 69 -8.66 -10.51 0.39
CA VAL A 69 -9.49 -9.32 0.16
C VAL A 69 -8.77 -8.32 -0.73
N LEU A 70 -7.50 -8.03 -0.45
CA LEU A 70 -6.71 -7.08 -1.24
C LEU A 70 -6.59 -7.51 -2.71
N ALA A 71 -6.48 -8.81 -2.98
CA ALA A 71 -6.43 -9.36 -4.33
C ALA A 71 -7.72 -9.13 -5.14
N GLN A 72 -8.84 -8.81 -4.48
CA GLN A 72 -10.12 -8.52 -5.14
C GLN A 72 -10.35 -7.02 -5.35
N LEU A 73 -9.52 -6.17 -4.74
CA LEU A 73 -9.64 -4.72 -4.90
C LEU A 73 -9.07 -4.27 -6.26
N PRO A 74 -9.55 -3.15 -6.83
CA PRO A 74 -9.06 -2.61 -8.09
C PRO A 74 -7.69 -1.92 -7.93
N ILE A 75 -6.70 -2.67 -7.44
CA ILE A 75 -5.30 -2.26 -7.23
C ILE A 75 -4.44 -2.92 -8.30
N GLU A 76 -3.90 -2.12 -9.21
CA GLU A 76 -3.03 -2.56 -10.29
C GLU A 76 -1.57 -2.26 -9.95
N VAL A 77 -0.69 -3.23 -10.15
CA VAL A 77 0.75 -3.04 -9.94
C VAL A 77 1.33 -2.44 -11.20
N ASP A 78 2.09 -1.35 -11.07
CA ASP A 78 2.82 -0.76 -12.17
C ASP A 78 3.87 -1.77 -12.70
N GLY A 79 3.60 -2.30 -13.89
CA GLY A 79 4.45 -3.24 -14.60
C GLY A 79 5.59 -2.58 -15.37
N GLY A 80 5.73 -1.25 -15.29
CA GLY A 80 6.83 -0.51 -15.90
C GLY A 80 8.19 -0.87 -15.30
N PRO A 81 9.30 -0.60 -16.03
CA PRO A 81 10.64 -0.77 -15.47
C PRO A 81 10.81 0.16 -14.26
N ALA A 82 11.28 -0.40 -13.15
CA ALA A 82 11.53 0.39 -11.95
C ALA A 82 12.52 1.54 -12.25
N PRO A 83 12.22 2.77 -11.80
CA PRO A 83 13.13 3.89 -11.98
C PRO A 83 14.43 3.64 -11.21
N ASN A 84 15.56 4.00 -11.81
CA ASN A 84 16.85 3.93 -11.13
C ASN A 84 17.01 5.06 -10.10
N GLN A 85 18.05 4.94 -9.28
CA GLN A 85 18.36 5.90 -8.20
C GLN A 85 18.45 7.35 -8.69
N ARG A 86 19.02 7.59 -9.88
CA ARG A 86 19.12 8.93 -10.46
C ARG A 86 17.73 9.47 -10.82
N GLN A 87 16.89 8.68 -11.49
CA GLN A 87 15.54 9.09 -11.85
C GLN A 87 14.69 9.42 -10.62
N LEU A 88 14.78 8.60 -9.57
CA LEU A 88 14.10 8.85 -8.30
C LEU A 88 14.59 10.13 -7.62
N PHE A 89 15.91 10.34 -7.57
CA PHE A 89 16.49 11.55 -7.00
C PHE A 89 16.02 12.82 -7.73
N GLU A 90 16.04 12.81 -9.07
CA GLU A 90 15.57 13.94 -9.88
C GLU A 90 14.07 14.23 -9.63
N LEU A 91 13.23 13.19 -9.51
CA LEU A 91 11.82 13.35 -9.15
C LEU A 91 11.66 13.95 -7.75
N ALA A 92 12.42 13.46 -6.77
CA ALA A 92 12.38 13.96 -5.41
C ALA A 92 12.76 15.45 -5.34
N MET A 93 13.84 15.84 -6.03
CA MET A 93 14.27 17.23 -6.11
C MET A 93 13.26 18.12 -6.86
N ARG A 94 12.69 17.61 -7.95
CA ARG A 94 11.71 18.35 -8.76
C ARG A 94 10.41 18.63 -8.00
N TYR A 95 9.94 17.67 -7.21
CA TYR A 95 8.68 17.76 -6.48
C TYR A 95 8.84 18.10 -4.99
N GLY A 96 10.07 18.34 -4.52
CA GLY A 96 10.33 18.66 -3.12
C GLY A 96 9.91 17.54 -2.15
N LEU A 97 10.06 16.27 -2.56
CA LEU A 97 9.67 15.13 -1.75
C LEU A 97 10.61 14.98 -0.55
N SER A 98 10.04 14.83 0.64
CA SER A 98 10.78 14.48 1.85
C SER A 98 10.48 13.04 2.27
N SER A 99 11.38 12.49 3.09
CA SER A 99 11.11 11.24 3.83
C SER A 99 10.10 11.47 4.95
#